data_AF-A0A5C6BTC7-F1
#
_entry.id   AF-A0A5C6BTC7-F1
#
_cell.length_a   1.000
_cell.length_b   1.000
_cell.length_c   1.000
_cell.angle_alpha   90.00
_cell.angle_beta   90.00
_cell.angle_gamma   90.00
#
_symmetry.space_group_name_H-M   'P 1'
#
loop_
_entity.id
_entity.type
_entity.pdbx_description
1 polymer ?
#
loop_
_entity_poly.entity_id
_entity_poly.type
_entity_poly.pdbx_seq_one_letter_code
_entity_poly.pdbx_strand_id
1 'polypeptide(L)'
;MPTGTKTTVNSPEWITRLAEHRGTNAAGTRAISTAAVIGAGVMGRGIAMANARHGIRVMLSDTSEEAVAHGVADIQTHVDSTLIRGSQAAEELAAADLVIEAVIERLPVKRRVFKKLESLAHEQTIFASNTSSIPVTEIAAKLTRPQNFVGLHFCHPVAERMLLEIVRGEQTSDETITVAIDYARAIGKRPVVVGDSPGFVVNRLLTPYLNEALELLLEGAEVGAIESAATEFGMPIGPLTAIDAIGIDVALRAGTTIYDAFPERVVTSELLLMLFQSGQFGQKTGSGFFQYDGDVGGGTLSHSAEQLIHERRREQRAFSRDELTARLILPMLTEAELVLEAGLVASPQDIDEALIHGIGFPEATGGLLRWADGVGLATILEMLRPLRRLGPRYVAGRQIEALAAAGRGFYQ
;
A
#
# COMPACT_ATOMS: atom_id res chain seq x y z
N MET A 1 33.21 -28.38 -20.96
CA MET A 1 31.84 -27.85 -20.85
C MET A 1 31.77 -27.09 -19.55
N PRO A 2 31.71 -25.75 -19.55
CA PRO A 2 31.74 -24.99 -18.32
C PRO A 2 30.37 -25.08 -17.64
N THR A 3 30.46 -25.44 -16.37
CA THR A 3 29.43 -25.56 -15.34
C THR A 3 28.51 -24.34 -15.27
N GLY A 4 27.20 -24.61 -15.20
CA GLY A 4 26.14 -23.60 -15.12
C GLY A 4 26.34 -22.63 -13.97
N THR A 5 26.38 -21.35 -14.32
CA THR A 5 26.23 -20.23 -13.40
C THR A 5 24.88 -20.32 -12.70
N LYS A 6 24.90 -20.45 -11.37
CA LYS A 6 23.75 -20.14 -10.53
C LYS A 6 23.32 -18.70 -10.83
N THR A 7 22.21 -18.50 -11.53
CA THR A 7 21.49 -17.23 -11.53
C THR A 7 20.81 -17.08 -10.17
N THR A 8 21.59 -16.77 -9.14
CA THR A 8 21.06 -16.01 -8.02
C THR A 8 20.73 -14.64 -8.59
N VAL A 9 19.44 -14.30 -8.67
CA VAL A 9 19.05 -12.88 -8.71
C VAL A 9 19.72 -12.29 -7.47
N ASN A 10 20.77 -11.49 -7.67
CA ASN A 10 21.49 -10.89 -6.54
C ASN A 10 20.46 -10.03 -5.81
N SER A 11 19.97 -10.50 -4.67
CA SER A 11 19.14 -9.69 -3.78
C SER A 11 19.88 -8.39 -3.55
N PRO A 12 19.24 -7.22 -3.74
CA PRO A 12 19.87 -5.93 -3.49
C PRO A 12 20.70 -5.95 -2.21
N GLU A 13 21.94 -5.46 -2.24
CA GLU A 13 22.89 -5.57 -1.12
C GLU A 13 22.33 -5.06 0.22
N TRP A 14 21.35 -4.16 0.16
CA TRP A 14 20.65 -3.65 1.34
C TRP A 14 19.81 -4.70 2.06
N ILE A 15 19.21 -5.65 1.33
CA ILE A 15 18.43 -6.76 1.92
C ILE A 15 19.32 -7.62 2.81
N THR A 16 20.49 -7.99 2.29
CA THR A 16 21.46 -8.81 3.02
C THR A 16 21.97 -8.09 4.27
N ARG A 17 22.30 -6.80 4.16
CA ARG A 17 22.74 -5.98 5.30
C ARG A 17 21.67 -5.81 6.38
N LEU A 18 20.41 -5.60 6.00
CA LEU A 18 19.31 -5.46 6.97
C LEU A 18 18.91 -6.80 7.61
N ALA A 19 19.08 -7.93 6.92
CA ALA A 19 18.81 -9.26 7.49
C ALA A 19 19.68 -9.55 8.72
N GLU A 20 20.92 -9.06 8.76
CA GLU A 20 21.82 -9.14 9.93
C GLU A 20 21.30 -8.34 11.14
N HIS A 21 20.41 -7.37 10.90
CA HIS A 21 19.80 -6.51 11.92
C HIS A 21 18.37 -6.96 12.32
N ARG A 22 17.77 -7.92 11.59
CA ARG A 22 16.46 -8.52 11.91
C ARG A 22 16.58 -9.45 13.13
N GLY A 23 16.70 -8.89 14.33
CA GLY A 23 16.69 -9.70 15.57
C GLY A 23 17.37 -9.05 16.76
N THR A 24 18.13 -7.98 16.56
CA THR A 24 18.76 -7.23 17.64
C THR A 24 18.08 -5.88 17.77
N ASN A 25 17.59 -5.53 18.97
CA ASN A 25 17.46 -4.11 19.33
C ASN A 25 18.89 -3.56 19.24
N ALA A 26 19.22 -2.90 18.14
CA ALA A 26 20.56 -2.34 17.96
C ALA A 26 20.76 -1.32 19.08
N ALA A 27 21.59 -1.69 20.07
CA ALA A 27 21.95 -0.80 21.14
C ALA A 27 22.65 0.42 20.52
N GLY A 28 21.96 1.57 20.49
CA GLY A 28 22.50 2.83 19.95
C GLY A 28 21.68 3.51 18.86
N THR A 29 20.49 3.00 18.48
CA THR A 29 19.62 3.71 17.53
C THR A 29 18.98 4.95 18.19
N ARG A 30 18.94 6.06 17.43
CA ARG A 30 18.42 7.34 17.90
C ARG A 30 16.91 7.25 18.11
N ALA A 31 16.44 7.40 19.35
CA ALA A 31 15.03 7.42 19.65
C ALA A 31 14.34 8.68 19.10
N ILE A 32 13.23 8.50 18.38
CA ILE A 32 12.36 9.59 17.94
C ILE A 32 11.49 10.01 19.12
N SER A 33 11.71 11.23 19.64
CA SER A 33 10.95 11.79 20.76
C SER A 33 10.02 12.92 20.33
N THR A 34 10.29 13.51 19.16
CA THR A 34 9.52 14.61 18.58
C THR A 34 9.22 14.34 17.10
N ALA A 35 7.99 14.58 16.69
CA ALA A 35 7.57 14.48 15.29
C ALA A 35 6.89 15.76 14.81
N ALA A 36 7.15 16.17 13.57
CA ALA A 36 6.35 17.16 12.86
C ALA A 36 5.53 16.44 11.78
N VAL A 37 4.21 16.63 11.78
CA VAL A 37 3.32 16.07 10.76
C VAL A 37 2.79 17.20 9.89
N ILE A 38 3.13 17.16 8.60
CA ILE A 38 2.79 18.21 7.63
C ILE A 38 1.56 17.79 6.81
N GLY A 39 0.45 18.47 7.05
CA GLY A 39 -0.89 18.17 6.54
C GLY A 39 -1.82 17.80 7.69
N ALA A 40 -2.92 18.53 7.89
CA ALA A 40 -3.93 18.29 8.93
C ALA A 40 -5.20 17.60 8.40
N GLY A 41 -5.10 16.98 7.22
CA GLY A 41 -6.15 16.12 6.66
C GLY A 41 -6.28 14.78 7.39
N VAL A 42 -7.11 13.89 6.85
CA VAL A 42 -7.44 12.58 7.48
C VAL A 42 -6.20 11.77 7.86
N MET A 43 -5.25 11.60 6.93
CA MET A 43 -4.03 10.83 7.20
C MET A 43 -3.12 11.53 8.21
N GLY A 44 -2.89 12.83 8.05
CA GLY A 44 -2.02 13.58 8.96
C GLY A 44 -2.52 13.60 10.40
N ARG A 45 -3.84 13.76 10.61
CA ARG A 45 -4.43 13.62 11.96
C ARG A 45 -4.26 12.21 12.52
N GLY A 46 -4.48 11.18 11.70
CA GLY A 46 -4.29 9.79 12.11
C GLY A 46 -2.84 9.47 12.50
N ILE A 47 -1.86 9.98 11.75
CA ILE A 47 -0.43 9.82 12.02
C ILE A 47 -0.04 10.60 13.29
N ALA A 48 -0.50 11.84 13.42
CA ALA A 48 -0.25 12.66 14.61
C ALA A 48 -0.83 12.01 15.88
N MET A 49 -2.06 11.50 15.79
CA MET A 49 -2.71 10.73 16.85
C MET A 49 -1.90 9.49 17.23
N ALA A 50 -1.46 8.70 16.25
CA ALA A 50 -0.67 7.49 16.49
C ALA A 50 0.65 7.82 17.21
N ASN A 51 1.32 8.90 16.83
CA ASN A 51 2.53 9.35 17.51
C ASN A 51 2.24 9.78 18.96
N ALA A 52 1.25 10.65 19.16
CA ALA A 52 0.92 11.19 20.48
C ALA A 52 0.44 10.09 21.46
N ARG A 53 -0.33 9.09 21.00
CA ARG A 53 -0.73 7.93 21.83
C ARG A 53 0.46 7.15 22.38
N HIS A 54 1.59 7.19 21.68
CA HIS A 54 2.81 6.48 22.05
C HIS A 54 3.87 7.39 22.68
N GLY A 55 3.46 8.57 23.18
CA GLY A 55 4.33 9.45 23.96
C GLY A 55 5.27 10.34 23.14
N ILE A 56 5.18 10.31 21.81
CA ILE A 56 5.96 11.20 20.94
C ILE A 56 5.30 12.58 20.94
N ARG A 57 6.07 13.64 21.16
CA ARG A 57 5.56 15.02 21.09
C ARG A 57 5.39 15.44 19.63
N VAL A 58 4.19 15.84 19.24
CA VAL A 58 3.82 16.11 17.86
C VAL A 58 3.53 17.59 17.63
N MET A 59 4.07 18.11 16.53
CA MET A 59 3.67 19.37 15.93
C MET A 59 2.85 19.08 14.68
N LEU A 60 1.56 19.41 14.69
CA LEU A 60 0.70 19.33 13.52
C LEU A 60 0.74 20.65 12.75
N SER A 61 0.95 20.56 11.45
CA SER A 61 1.01 21.72 10.56
C SER A 61 0.10 21.55 9.37
N ASP A 62 -0.46 22.65 8.88
CA ASP A 62 -1.15 22.74 7.61
C ASP A 62 -1.01 24.17 7.08
N THR A 63 -1.30 24.38 5.81
CA THR A 63 -1.49 25.72 5.25
C THR A 63 -2.69 26.46 5.84
N SER A 64 -3.71 25.73 6.32
CA SER A 64 -4.88 26.30 6.99
C SER A 64 -4.74 26.26 8.51
N GLU A 65 -4.73 27.44 9.15
CA GLU A 65 -4.74 27.56 10.62
C GLU A 65 -5.97 26.89 11.24
N GLU A 66 -7.13 27.01 10.59
CA GLU A 66 -8.38 26.38 11.03
C GLU A 66 -8.26 24.85 11.00
N ALA A 67 -7.66 24.29 9.95
CA ALA A 67 -7.44 22.85 9.86
C ALA A 67 -6.49 22.34 10.95
N VAL A 68 -5.44 23.12 11.28
CA VAL A 68 -4.55 22.81 12.40
C VAL A 68 -5.30 22.86 13.72
N ALA A 69 -6.04 23.94 13.99
CA ALA A 69 -6.78 24.12 15.25
C ALA A 69 -7.80 22.99 15.46
N HIS A 70 -8.58 22.66 14.42
CA HIS A 70 -9.53 21.56 14.44
C HIS A 70 -8.81 20.22 14.65
N GLY A 71 -7.74 19.96 13.88
CA GLY A 71 -6.99 18.70 14.00
C GLY A 71 -6.37 18.50 15.38
N VAL A 72 -5.80 19.55 15.98
CA VAL A 72 -5.28 19.51 17.34
C VAL A 72 -6.41 19.25 18.34
N ALA A 73 -7.51 19.98 18.26
CA ALA A 73 -8.64 19.82 19.17
C ALA A 73 -9.21 18.39 19.11
N ASP A 74 -9.41 17.83 17.91
CA ASP A 74 -9.84 16.45 17.68
C ASP A 74 -8.87 15.45 18.33
N ILE A 75 -7.57 15.63 18.11
CA ILE A 75 -6.54 14.75 18.67
C ILE A 75 -6.54 14.79 20.20
N GLN A 76 -6.61 16.00 20.79
CA GLN A 76 -6.58 16.21 22.24
C GLN A 76 -7.73 15.51 22.99
N THR A 77 -8.84 15.18 22.32
CA THR A 77 -9.92 14.39 22.96
C THR A 77 -9.54 12.92 23.21
N HIS A 78 -8.46 12.44 22.59
CA HIS A 78 -8.05 11.03 22.62
C HIS A 78 -6.64 10.79 23.18
N VAL A 79 -5.85 11.84 23.45
CA VAL A 79 -4.46 11.76 23.94
C VAL A 79 -4.16 12.85 24.96
N ASP A 80 -3.03 12.74 25.66
CA ASP A 80 -2.51 13.81 26.52
C ASP A 80 -2.29 15.10 25.69
N SER A 81 -2.96 16.18 26.09
CA SER A 81 -2.93 17.45 25.36
C SER A 81 -1.56 18.10 25.32
N THR A 82 -0.64 17.74 26.21
CA THR A 82 0.74 18.22 26.22
C THR A 82 1.60 17.59 25.11
N LEU A 83 1.13 16.49 24.50
CA LEU A 83 1.84 15.77 23.44
C LEU A 83 1.51 16.27 22.04
N ILE A 84 0.53 17.15 21.87
CA ILE A 84 0.11 17.64 20.55
C ILE A 84 -0.10 19.15 20.57
N ARG A 85 0.53 19.84 19.62
CA ARG A 85 0.31 21.27 19.39
C ARG A 85 0.31 21.59 17.90
N GLY A 86 -0.30 22.72 17.54
CA GLY A 86 -0.24 23.27 16.19
C GLY A 86 1.02 24.11 15.98
N SER A 87 1.59 24.11 14.77
CA SER A 87 2.59 25.09 14.36
C SER A 87 2.65 25.25 12.84
N GLN A 88 2.92 26.47 12.39
CA GLN A 88 3.25 26.78 10.99
C GLN A 88 4.66 27.36 10.83
N ALA A 89 5.38 27.57 11.94
CA ALA A 89 6.74 28.08 11.94
C ALA A 89 7.71 27.00 11.43
N ALA A 90 8.46 27.32 10.38
CA ALA A 90 9.31 26.33 9.70
C ALA A 90 10.45 25.85 10.60
N GLU A 91 10.97 26.74 11.43
CA GLU A 91 12.04 26.51 12.40
C GLU A 91 11.60 25.51 13.46
N GLU A 92 10.37 25.62 13.97
CA GLU A 92 9.82 24.67 14.94
C GLU A 92 9.60 23.29 14.32
N LEU A 93 9.04 23.25 13.12
CA LEU A 93 8.78 21.99 12.41
C LEU A 93 10.08 21.27 12.05
N ALA A 94 11.10 22.01 11.61
CA ALA A 94 12.40 21.47 11.24
C ALA A 94 13.24 21.00 12.43
N ALA A 95 12.95 21.49 13.64
CA ALA A 95 13.63 21.07 14.87
C ALA A 95 13.19 19.68 15.37
N ALA A 96 12.16 19.06 14.75
CA ALA A 96 11.73 17.71 15.10
C ALA A 96 12.78 16.64 14.75
N ASP A 97 12.75 15.54 15.50
CA ASP A 97 13.55 14.35 15.19
C ASP A 97 13.11 13.71 13.88
N LEU A 98 11.80 13.68 13.64
CA LEU A 98 11.16 13.08 12.48
C LEU A 98 10.14 14.06 11.87
N VAL A 99 10.25 14.34 10.58
CA VAL A 99 9.28 15.15 9.83
C VAL A 99 8.53 14.23 8.87
N ILE A 100 7.21 14.08 9.04
CA ILE A 100 6.36 13.24 8.21
C ILE A 100 5.45 14.12 7.34
N GLU A 101 5.61 14.03 6.04
CA GLU A 101 4.78 14.72 5.07
C GLU A 101 3.56 13.87 4.68
N ALA A 102 2.37 14.43 4.87
CA ALA A 102 1.06 13.86 4.54
C ALA A 102 0.17 14.91 3.82
N VAL A 103 0.76 15.68 2.90
CA VAL A 103 0.07 16.66 2.05
C VAL A 103 -0.44 16.01 0.76
N ILE A 104 -1.11 16.80 -0.07
CA ILE A 104 -1.67 16.36 -1.34
C ILE A 104 -0.65 15.64 -2.24
N GLU A 105 -1.12 14.64 -2.97
CA GLU A 105 -0.31 13.73 -3.78
C GLU A 105 0.18 14.42 -5.09
N ARG A 106 1.07 15.40 -4.94
CA ARG A 106 1.69 16.15 -6.04
C ARG A 106 3.18 16.34 -5.78
N LEU A 107 4.03 15.77 -6.64
CA LEU A 107 5.49 15.82 -6.50
C LEU A 107 6.05 17.25 -6.30
N PRO A 108 5.62 18.29 -7.03
CA PRO A 108 6.14 19.65 -6.80
C PRO A 108 5.79 20.22 -5.42
N VAL A 109 4.65 19.81 -4.85
CA VAL A 109 4.20 20.26 -3.52
C VAL A 109 5.02 19.56 -2.45
N LYS A 110 5.15 18.23 -2.51
CA LYS A 110 5.96 17.45 -1.57
C LYS A 110 7.42 17.92 -1.55
N ARG A 111 8.06 18.08 -2.72
CA ARG A 111 9.43 18.61 -2.83
C ARG A 111 9.59 20.00 -2.20
N ARG A 112 8.58 20.87 -2.33
CA ARG A 112 8.61 22.22 -1.73
C ARG A 112 8.61 22.16 -0.21
N VAL A 113 7.82 21.26 0.39
CA VAL A 113 7.79 21.05 1.85
C VAL A 113 9.18 20.67 2.35
N PHE A 114 9.77 19.61 1.80
CA PHE A 114 11.07 19.13 2.26
C PHE A 114 12.19 20.13 2.02
N LYS A 115 12.24 20.79 0.85
CA LYS A 115 13.25 21.82 0.55
C LYS A 115 13.19 22.99 1.54
N LYS A 116 11.99 23.40 1.97
CA LYS A 116 11.81 24.49 2.95
C LYS A 116 12.34 24.10 4.33
N LEU A 117 12.13 22.86 4.75
CA LEU A 117 12.48 22.40 6.09
C LEU A 117 13.93 21.92 6.20
N GLU A 118 14.49 21.35 5.12
CA GLU A 118 15.84 20.77 5.15
C GLU A 118 16.91 21.79 5.55
N SER A 119 16.85 23.02 5.06
CA SER A 119 17.86 24.04 5.40
C SER A 119 17.83 24.49 6.87
N LEU A 120 16.74 24.24 7.58
CA LEU A 120 16.53 24.62 8.97
C LEU A 120 16.71 23.43 9.93
N ALA A 121 16.63 22.21 9.40
CA ALA A 121 16.65 20.99 10.19
C ALA A 121 18.06 20.60 10.61
N HIS A 122 18.16 19.98 11.79
CA HIS A 122 19.39 19.36 12.27
C HIS A 122 19.91 18.31 11.29
N GLU A 123 21.22 18.07 11.28
CA GLU A 123 21.85 17.11 10.37
C GLU A 123 21.33 15.67 10.50
N GLN A 124 20.76 15.33 11.66
CA GLN A 124 20.23 14.01 11.98
C GLN A 124 18.71 13.91 11.89
N THR A 125 18.02 14.99 11.51
CA THR A 125 16.56 14.95 11.30
C THR A 125 16.24 14.01 10.15
N ILE A 126 15.30 13.10 10.39
CA ILE A 126 14.77 12.19 9.36
C ILE A 126 13.58 12.85 8.68
N PHE A 127 13.57 12.82 7.36
CA PHE A 127 12.44 13.24 6.55
C PHE A 127 11.71 12.02 6.01
N ALA A 128 10.40 11.99 6.18
CA ALA A 128 9.56 10.91 5.74
C ALA A 128 8.39 11.41 4.89
N SER A 129 8.05 10.69 3.82
CA SER A 129 6.80 10.93 3.09
C SER A 129 5.83 9.78 3.27
N ASN A 130 4.56 10.11 3.54
CA ASN A 130 3.42 9.19 3.52
C ASN A 130 2.79 9.09 2.11
N THR A 131 3.54 9.39 1.06
CA THR A 131 3.07 9.17 -0.32
C THR A 131 2.65 7.71 -0.52
N SER A 132 1.66 7.48 -1.39
CA SER A 132 1.14 6.13 -1.69
C SER A 132 1.47 5.67 -3.11
N SER A 133 1.97 6.58 -3.95
CA SER A 133 2.11 6.36 -5.39
C SER A 133 3.38 6.95 -5.99
N ILE A 134 3.89 8.07 -5.46
CA ILE A 134 5.08 8.74 -5.99
C ILE A 134 6.33 8.03 -5.45
N PRO A 135 7.29 7.63 -6.30
CA PRO A 135 8.54 7.04 -5.82
C PRO A 135 9.27 7.98 -4.85
N VAL A 136 9.73 7.43 -3.73
CA VAL A 136 10.40 8.22 -2.68
C VAL A 136 11.75 8.78 -3.16
N THR A 137 12.42 8.08 -4.06
CA THR A 137 13.64 8.51 -4.73
C THR A 137 13.39 9.79 -5.53
N GLU A 138 12.25 9.90 -6.21
CA GLU A 138 11.89 11.12 -6.92
C GLU A 138 11.64 12.29 -5.97
N ILE A 139 10.99 12.06 -4.83
CA ILE A 139 10.78 13.11 -3.84
C ILE A 139 12.12 13.59 -3.27
N ALA A 140 13.02 12.65 -2.95
CA ALA A 140 14.33 12.91 -2.37
C ALA A 140 15.36 13.53 -3.33
N ALA A 141 15.19 13.39 -4.65
CA ALA A 141 16.20 13.72 -5.66
C ALA A 141 16.81 15.13 -5.61
N LYS A 142 16.15 16.09 -4.94
CA LYS A 142 16.62 17.49 -4.80
C LYS A 142 17.00 17.88 -3.38
N LEU A 143 17.05 16.91 -2.47
CA LEU A 143 17.50 17.11 -1.11
C LEU A 143 19.03 17.09 -1.06
N THR A 144 19.57 17.82 -0.09
CA THR A 144 21.00 17.89 0.19
C THR A 144 21.45 16.68 1.02
N ARG A 145 20.53 16.12 1.83
CA ARG A 145 20.75 14.96 2.71
C ARG A 145 19.73 13.84 2.42
N PRO A 146 19.67 13.33 1.18
CA PRO A 146 18.72 12.29 0.77
C PRO A 146 18.91 10.97 1.53
N GLN A 147 20.08 10.75 2.15
CA GLN A 147 20.33 9.60 3.02
C GLN A 147 19.47 9.56 4.29
N ASN A 148 18.95 10.71 4.71
CA ASN A 148 18.02 10.84 5.85
C ASN A 148 16.55 10.84 5.40
N PHE A 149 16.28 10.56 4.12
CA PHE A 149 14.93 10.53 3.58
C PHE A 149 14.41 9.11 3.44
N VAL A 150 13.17 8.85 3.82
CA VAL A 150 12.53 7.52 3.76
C VAL A 150 11.03 7.63 3.41
N GLY A 151 10.43 6.57 2.88
CA GLY A 151 8.97 6.48 2.85
C GLY A 151 8.45 5.87 4.14
N LEU A 152 7.43 6.49 4.75
CA LEU A 152 6.66 5.90 5.83
C LEU A 152 5.21 5.84 5.37
N HIS A 153 4.86 4.80 4.63
CA HIS A 153 3.54 4.64 4.03
C HIS A 153 2.59 3.95 5.01
N PHE A 154 1.79 4.77 5.70
CA PHE A 154 0.73 4.32 6.61
C PHE A 154 -0.51 3.93 5.82
N CYS A 155 -1.13 2.81 6.20
CA CYS A 155 -2.41 2.41 5.64
C CYS A 155 -3.58 3.12 6.34
N HIS A 156 -4.63 3.44 5.60
CA HIS A 156 -5.88 3.98 6.14
C HIS A 156 -6.86 2.87 6.54
N PRO A 157 -7.58 2.98 7.67
CA PRO A 157 -7.42 3.96 8.75
C PRO A 157 -6.16 3.73 9.59
N VAL A 158 -5.43 4.80 9.92
CA VAL A 158 -4.13 4.71 10.62
C VAL A 158 -4.26 4.07 12.00
N ALA A 159 -5.39 4.20 12.69
CA ALA A 159 -5.59 3.60 14.01
C ALA A 159 -5.76 2.07 13.97
N GLU A 160 -6.34 1.55 12.89
CA GLU A 160 -6.74 0.14 12.76
C GLU A 160 -5.69 -0.68 12.00
N ARG A 161 -5.04 -0.08 11.01
CA ARG A 161 -4.06 -0.79 10.18
C ARG A 161 -2.71 -0.86 10.87
N MET A 162 -2.20 -2.07 11.05
CA MET A 162 -0.95 -2.30 11.77
C MET A 162 0.27 -2.11 10.88
N LEU A 163 0.14 -2.29 9.56
CA LEU A 163 1.27 -2.15 8.65
C LEU A 163 1.82 -0.73 8.59
N LEU A 164 3.15 -0.63 8.54
CA LEU A 164 3.86 0.53 8.03
C LEU A 164 4.88 0.06 6.98
N GLU A 165 4.65 0.40 5.71
CA GLU A 165 5.65 0.17 4.66
C GLU A 165 6.77 1.20 4.79
N ILE A 166 7.97 0.73 5.08
CA ILE A 166 9.19 1.54 5.15
C ILE A 166 9.86 1.46 3.79
N VAL A 167 9.66 2.50 2.98
CA VAL A 167 10.13 2.51 1.59
C VAL A 167 11.55 3.05 1.54
N ARG A 168 12.47 2.22 1.07
CA ARG A 168 13.87 2.56 0.88
C ARG A 168 14.08 3.19 -0.48
N GLY A 169 14.39 4.50 -0.49
CA GLY A 169 14.86 5.18 -1.68
C GLY A 169 16.30 4.81 -2.03
N GLU A 170 16.73 5.14 -3.25
CA GLU A 170 18.05 4.78 -3.79
C GLU A 170 19.21 5.22 -2.87
N GLN A 171 19.08 6.41 -2.27
CA GLN A 171 20.12 7.01 -1.43
C GLN A 171 19.86 6.89 0.07
N THR A 172 18.73 6.32 0.50
CA THR A 172 18.38 6.15 1.91
C THR A 172 19.42 5.27 2.62
N SER A 173 19.95 5.74 3.76
CA SER A 173 20.94 4.99 4.53
C SER A 173 20.34 3.82 5.31
N ASP A 174 21.16 2.82 5.63
CA ASP A 174 20.78 1.70 6.51
C ASP A 174 20.41 2.19 7.92
N GLU A 175 21.08 3.24 8.40
CA GLU A 175 20.78 3.89 9.68
C GLU A 175 19.37 4.48 9.68
N THR A 176 18.99 5.22 8.64
CA THR A 176 17.63 5.79 8.50
C THR A 176 16.57 4.70 8.47
N ILE A 177 16.82 3.59 7.76
CA ILE A 177 15.90 2.44 7.76
C ILE A 177 15.79 1.81 9.14
N THR A 178 16.91 1.66 9.85
CA THR A 178 16.92 1.08 11.20
C THR A 178 16.12 1.95 12.17
N VAL A 179 16.34 3.27 12.17
CA VAL A 179 15.56 4.21 12.99
C VAL A 179 14.08 4.19 12.61
N ALA A 180 13.74 4.08 11.32
CA ALA A 180 12.36 3.96 10.87
C ALA A 180 11.68 2.66 11.36
N ILE A 181 12.39 1.53 11.37
CA ILE A 181 11.90 0.26 11.91
C ILE A 181 11.62 0.39 13.42
N ASP A 182 12.56 0.96 14.17
CA ASP A 182 12.43 1.14 15.61
C ASP A 182 11.30 2.12 15.94
N TYR A 183 11.19 3.21 15.18
CA TYR A 183 10.06 4.14 15.25
C TYR A 183 8.72 3.42 15.02
N ALA A 184 8.61 2.64 13.93
CA ALA A 184 7.39 1.91 13.60
C ALA A 184 6.94 1.02 14.77
N ARG A 185 7.87 0.26 15.36
CA ARG A 185 7.60 -0.59 16.52
C ARG A 185 7.20 0.22 17.75
N ALA A 186 7.88 1.35 18.00
CA ALA A 186 7.58 2.23 19.13
C ALA A 186 6.15 2.79 19.08
N ILE A 187 5.64 3.09 17.89
CA ILE A 187 4.25 3.55 17.68
C ILE A 187 3.25 2.40 17.46
N GLY A 188 3.61 1.17 17.83
CA GLY A 188 2.73 0.01 17.74
C GLY A 188 2.42 -0.47 16.31
N LYS A 189 3.23 -0.11 15.32
CA LYS A 189 3.12 -0.59 13.93
C LYS A 189 4.02 -1.79 13.67
N ARG A 190 3.67 -2.54 12.62
CA ARG A 190 4.43 -3.65 12.06
C ARG A 190 5.18 -3.16 10.82
N PRO A 191 6.50 -2.94 10.93
CA PRO A 191 7.29 -2.46 9.80
C PRO A 191 7.52 -3.57 8.77
N VAL A 192 7.35 -3.25 7.50
CA VAL A 192 7.87 -4.03 6.38
C VAL A 192 8.74 -3.12 5.54
N VAL A 193 10.02 -3.47 5.39
CA VAL A 193 10.94 -2.69 4.55
C VAL A 193 10.77 -3.11 3.10
N VAL A 194 10.53 -2.13 2.24
CA VAL A 194 10.28 -2.33 0.81
C VAL A 194 11.18 -1.44 -0.03
N GLY A 195 11.53 -1.88 -1.23
CA GLY A 195 12.20 -1.08 -2.23
C GLY A 195 11.27 -0.03 -2.84
N ASP A 196 11.85 1.05 -3.34
CA ASP A 196 11.10 2.09 -4.02
C ASP A 196 10.61 1.63 -5.40
N SER A 197 9.29 1.66 -5.60
CA SER A 197 8.60 1.28 -6.83
C SER A 197 7.23 1.95 -6.85
N PRO A 198 6.66 2.28 -8.02
CA PRO A 198 5.27 2.70 -8.14
C PRO A 198 4.33 1.72 -7.41
N GLY A 199 3.59 2.23 -6.41
CA GLY A 199 2.68 1.45 -5.57
C GLY A 199 3.30 0.55 -4.51
N PHE A 200 4.61 0.62 -4.30
CA PHE A 200 5.37 -0.17 -3.33
C PHE A 200 5.02 -1.67 -3.41
N VAL A 201 4.63 -2.30 -2.30
CA VAL A 201 4.17 -3.70 -2.29
C VAL A 201 2.65 -3.74 -2.21
N VAL A 202 2.04 -3.10 -1.22
CA VAL A 202 0.60 -3.28 -0.97
C VAL A 202 -0.27 -2.80 -2.13
N ASN A 203 -0.10 -1.56 -2.59
CA ASN A 203 -0.94 -1.02 -3.66
C ASN A 203 -0.66 -1.70 -5.01
N ARG A 204 0.60 -2.09 -5.24
CA ARG A 204 1.02 -2.85 -6.42
C ARG A 204 0.33 -4.21 -6.50
N LEU A 205 0.20 -4.92 -5.37
CA LEU A 205 -0.47 -6.22 -5.29
C LEU A 205 -1.99 -6.12 -5.20
N LEU A 206 -2.54 -5.04 -4.64
CA LEU A 206 -3.97 -4.83 -4.54
C LEU A 206 -4.60 -4.44 -5.90
N THR A 207 -3.87 -3.68 -6.71
CA THR A 207 -4.36 -3.19 -8.01
C THR A 207 -4.85 -4.31 -8.95
N PRO A 208 -4.10 -5.41 -9.19
CA PRO A 208 -4.58 -6.49 -10.07
C PRO A 208 -5.84 -7.18 -9.52
N TYR A 209 -5.99 -7.32 -8.20
CA TYR A 209 -7.21 -7.85 -7.56
C TYR A 209 -8.43 -6.98 -7.82
N LEU A 210 -8.30 -5.66 -7.63
CA LEU A 210 -9.39 -4.72 -7.86
C LEU A 210 -9.74 -4.61 -9.35
N ASN A 211 -8.74 -4.54 -10.23
CA ASN A 211 -8.96 -4.48 -11.67
C ASN A 211 -9.65 -5.73 -12.20
N GLU A 212 -9.30 -6.91 -11.67
CA GLU A 212 -9.94 -8.13 -12.13
C GLU A 212 -11.41 -8.20 -11.74
N ALA A 213 -11.80 -7.67 -10.58
CA ALA A 213 -13.21 -7.53 -10.22
C ALA A 213 -13.98 -6.69 -11.23
N LEU A 214 -13.36 -5.61 -11.76
CA LEU A 214 -13.96 -4.76 -12.78
C LEU A 214 -14.06 -5.49 -14.12
N GLU A 215 -13.05 -6.25 -14.52
CA GLU A 215 -13.10 -7.06 -15.75
C GLU A 215 -14.16 -8.16 -15.67
N LEU A 216 -14.31 -8.79 -14.50
CA LEU A 216 -15.34 -9.78 -14.23
C LEU A 216 -16.76 -9.20 -14.41
N LEU A 217 -17.02 -7.97 -13.95
CA LEU A 217 -18.28 -7.29 -14.19
C LEU A 217 -18.55 -7.10 -15.69
N LEU A 218 -17.52 -6.67 -16.43
CA LEU A 218 -17.63 -6.47 -17.89
C LEU A 218 -17.80 -7.79 -18.65
N GLU A 219 -17.36 -8.93 -18.11
CA GLU A 219 -17.58 -10.26 -18.68
C GLU A 219 -18.88 -10.94 -18.20
N GLY A 220 -19.65 -10.23 -17.37
CA GLY A 220 -20.99 -10.62 -17.00
C GLY A 220 -21.13 -11.38 -15.68
N ALA A 221 -20.08 -11.36 -14.85
CA ALA A 221 -20.21 -11.84 -13.47
C ALA A 221 -21.12 -10.91 -12.65
N GLU A 222 -21.93 -11.52 -11.80
CA GLU A 222 -22.84 -10.78 -10.92
C GLU A 222 -22.07 -10.16 -9.74
N VAL A 223 -22.41 -8.92 -9.38
CA VAL A 223 -21.78 -8.16 -8.28
C VAL A 223 -21.70 -8.99 -7.00
N GLY A 224 -22.82 -9.59 -6.59
CA GLY A 224 -22.88 -10.40 -5.37
C GLY A 224 -22.02 -11.67 -5.43
N ALA A 225 -21.81 -12.24 -6.62
CA ALA A 225 -20.97 -13.42 -6.78
C ALA A 225 -19.48 -13.07 -6.65
N ILE A 226 -19.06 -11.92 -7.20
CA ILE A 226 -17.69 -11.40 -7.05
C ILE A 226 -17.38 -11.09 -5.57
N GLU A 227 -18.27 -10.36 -4.90
CA GLU A 227 -18.12 -10.01 -3.48
C GLU A 227 -18.08 -11.27 -2.58
N SER A 228 -18.95 -12.24 -2.85
CA SER A 228 -19.00 -13.50 -2.09
C SER A 228 -17.75 -14.35 -2.32
N ALA A 229 -17.27 -14.47 -3.57
CA ALA A 229 -16.07 -15.25 -3.87
C ALA A 229 -14.82 -14.74 -3.13
N ALA A 230 -14.71 -13.43 -2.91
CA ALA A 230 -13.64 -12.83 -2.13
C ALA A 230 -13.80 -13.06 -0.62
N THR A 231 -14.99 -12.83 -0.07
CA THR A 231 -15.24 -12.97 1.37
C THR A 231 -15.22 -14.43 1.83
N GLU A 232 -15.68 -15.36 1.00
CA GLU A 232 -15.62 -16.81 1.28
C GLU A 232 -14.19 -17.37 1.13
N PHE A 233 -13.34 -16.74 0.32
CA PHE A 233 -11.89 -17.00 0.33
C PHE A 233 -11.25 -16.53 1.66
N GLY A 234 -11.85 -15.53 2.31
CA GLY A 234 -11.42 -15.00 3.61
C GLY A 234 -11.03 -13.52 3.60
N MET A 235 -11.25 -12.79 2.49
CA MET A 235 -11.05 -11.35 2.47
C MET A 235 -12.07 -10.65 3.39
N PRO A 236 -11.69 -9.53 4.05
CA PRO A 236 -12.58 -8.88 5.03
C PRO A 236 -13.82 -8.26 4.39
N ILE A 237 -13.69 -7.79 3.15
CA ILE A 237 -14.74 -7.22 2.31
C ILE A 237 -14.47 -7.60 0.85
N GLY A 238 -15.52 -7.59 0.02
CA GLY A 238 -15.37 -7.83 -1.40
C GLY A 238 -14.68 -6.67 -2.14
N PRO A 239 -14.16 -6.93 -3.36
CA PRO A 239 -13.32 -5.98 -4.10
C PRO A 239 -14.05 -4.68 -4.48
N LEU A 240 -15.34 -4.73 -4.83
CA LEU A 240 -16.11 -3.54 -5.19
C LEU A 240 -16.41 -2.71 -3.95
N THR A 241 -16.72 -3.37 -2.82
CA THR A 241 -16.85 -2.69 -1.52
C THR A 241 -15.53 -2.04 -1.12
N ALA A 242 -14.40 -2.69 -1.38
CA ALA A 242 -13.07 -2.13 -1.14
C ALA A 242 -12.80 -0.90 -2.00
N ILE A 243 -13.17 -0.90 -3.29
CA ILE A 243 -13.04 0.29 -4.15
C ILE A 243 -13.83 1.47 -3.58
N ASP A 244 -15.09 1.25 -3.15
CA ASP A 244 -15.92 2.33 -2.59
C ASP A 244 -15.42 2.82 -1.22
N ALA A 245 -14.80 1.95 -0.42
CA ALA A 245 -14.17 2.32 0.85
C ALA A 245 -12.88 3.12 0.66
N ILE A 246 -12.04 2.74 -0.32
CA ILE A 246 -10.85 3.49 -0.73
C ILE A 246 -11.23 4.84 -1.34
N GLY A 247 -12.32 4.83 -2.11
CA GLY A 247 -12.80 5.94 -2.92
C GLY A 247 -12.36 5.81 -4.37
N ILE A 248 -13.31 5.95 -5.30
CA ILE A 248 -13.11 5.73 -6.73
C ILE A 248 -12.08 6.69 -7.35
N ASP A 249 -12.02 7.94 -6.88
CA ASP A 249 -11.00 8.91 -7.29
C ASP A 249 -9.57 8.53 -6.84
N VAL A 250 -9.45 7.92 -5.66
CA VAL A 250 -8.17 7.44 -5.13
C VAL A 250 -7.75 6.18 -5.88
N ALA A 251 -8.69 5.23 -6.06
CA ALA A 251 -8.46 4.01 -6.82
C ALA A 251 -8.07 4.31 -8.27
N LEU A 252 -8.73 5.27 -8.93
CA LEU A 252 -8.41 5.68 -10.30
C LEU A 252 -6.99 6.26 -10.39
N ARG A 253 -6.63 7.18 -9.48
CA ARG A 253 -5.28 7.78 -9.46
C ARG A 253 -4.18 6.73 -9.18
N ALA A 254 -4.41 5.85 -8.21
CA ALA A 254 -3.48 4.76 -7.91
C ALA A 254 -3.33 3.83 -9.12
N GLY A 255 -4.45 3.42 -9.72
CA GLY A 255 -4.49 2.60 -10.93
C GLY A 255 -3.76 3.23 -12.11
N THR A 256 -3.93 4.54 -12.36
CA THR A 256 -3.17 5.27 -13.38
C THR A 256 -1.67 5.23 -13.11
N THR A 257 -1.25 5.37 -11.85
CA THR A 257 0.19 5.31 -11.51
C THR A 257 0.79 3.94 -11.80
N ILE A 258 0.06 2.86 -11.47
CA ILE A 258 0.51 1.50 -11.79
C ILE A 258 0.47 1.25 -13.30
N TYR A 259 -0.56 1.75 -14.01
CA TYR A 259 -0.67 1.65 -15.46
C TYR A 259 0.48 2.36 -16.18
N ASP A 260 0.81 3.58 -15.79
CA ASP A 260 1.92 4.35 -16.39
C ASP A 260 3.27 3.63 -16.21
N ALA A 261 3.44 2.91 -15.10
CA ALA A 261 4.64 2.14 -14.79
C ALA A 261 4.67 0.76 -15.47
N PHE A 262 3.53 0.08 -15.58
CA PHE A 262 3.40 -1.32 -15.99
C PHE A 262 2.23 -1.55 -16.96
N PRO A 263 2.17 -0.84 -18.11
CA PRO A 263 1.01 -0.82 -18.99
C PRO A 263 0.69 -2.18 -19.59
N GLU A 264 1.67 -3.07 -19.71
CA GLU A 264 1.52 -4.40 -20.27
C GLU A 264 0.76 -5.39 -19.37
N ARG A 265 0.64 -5.09 -18.06
CA ARG A 265 0.02 -5.97 -17.07
C ARG A 265 -1.26 -5.41 -16.43
N VAL A 266 -1.51 -4.12 -16.58
CA VAL A 266 -2.67 -3.44 -16.00
C VAL A 266 -3.79 -3.35 -17.02
N VAL A 267 -4.99 -3.80 -16.64
CA VAL A 267 -6.20 -3.60 -17.44
C VAL A 267 -6.90 -2.32 -17.00
N THR A 268 -7.22 -1.45 -17.94
CA THR A 268 -7.95 -0.20 -17.68
C THR A 268 -9.44 -0.44 -17.60
N SER A 269 -10.10 0.08 -16.57
CA SER A 269 -11.56 -0.04 -16.41
C SER A 269 -12.29 1.25 -16.80
N GLU A 270 -13.19 1.16 -17.78
CA GLU A 270 -14.10 2.25 -18.14
C GLU A 270 -15.12 2.54 -17.03
N LEU A 271 -15.52 1.53 -16.25
CA LEU A 271 -16.50 1.67 -15.16
C LEU A 271 -16.01 2.67 -14.11
N LEU A 272 -14.76 2.53 -13.70
CA LEU A 272 -14.15 3.40 -12.68
C LEU A 272 -14.06 4.84 -13.16
N LEU A 273 -13.72 5.06 -14.44
CA LEU A 273 -13.66 6.39 -15.04
C LEU A 273 -15.04 7.04 -15.11
N MET A 274 -16.09 6.28 -15.46
CA MET A 274 -17.45 6.83 -15.57
C MET A 274 -18.03 7.18 -14.20
N LEU A 275 -17.83 6.32 -13.19
CA LEU A 275 -18.21 6.64 -11.81
C LEU A 275 -17.47 7.89 -11.30
N PHE A 276 -16.17 8.00 -11.58
CA PHE A 276 -15.39 9.19 -11.26
C PHE A 276 -15.96 10.46 -11.92
N GLN A 277 -16.28 10.42 -13.21
CA GLN A 277 -16.85 11.56 -13.95
C GLN A 277 -18.22 11.98 -13.43
N SER A 278 -18.99 11.05 -12.87
CA SER A 278 -20.29 11.31 -12.25
C SER A 278 -20.21 11.81 -10.80
N GLY A 279 -19.02 11.96 -10.22
CA GLY A 279 -18.83 12.40 -8.83
C GLY A 279 -19.22 11.36 -7.77
N GLN A 280 -19.37 10.10 -8.19
CA GLN A 280 -19.65 8.97 -7.30
C GLN A 280 -18.32 8.39 -6.82
N PHE A 281 -17.88 8.80 -5.62
CA PHE A 281 -16.60 8.42 -5.04
C PHE A 281 -16.69 7.37 -3.92
N GLY A 282 -17.78 6.61 -3.87
CA GLY A 282 -17.99 5.56 -2.87
C GLY A 282 -18.52 6.11 -1.56
N GLN A 283 -18.08 5.52 -0.44
CA GLN A 283 -18.63 5.78 0.90
C GLN A 283 -18.56 7.26 1.30
N LYS A 284 -17.47 7.95 0.92
CA LYS A 284 -17.27 9.37 1.29
C LYS A 284 -18.25 10.33 0.60
N THR A 285 -18.87 9.93 -0.50
CA THR A 285 -19.92 10.70 -1.20
C THR A 285 -21.30 10.05 -1.04
N GLY A 286 -21.40 8.96 -0.27
CA GLY A 286 -22.62 8.18 -0.10
C GLY A 286 -23.03 7.33 -1.31
N SER A 287 -22.23 7.29 -2.37
CA SER A 287 -22.57 6.58 -3.62
C SER A 287 -21.33 6.27 -4.46
N GLY A 288 -21.26 5.05 -4.98
CA GLY A 288 -20.20 4.48 -5.83
C GLY A 288 -20.74 3.28 -6.61
N PHE A 289 -20.11 2.11 -6.50
CA PHE A 289 -20.75 0.84 -6.88
C PHE A 289 -21.99 0.58 -6.02
N PHE A 290 -21.94 0.97 -4.75
CA PHE A 290 -23.05 0.85 -3.83
C PHE A 290 -23.57 2.22 -3.39
N GLN A 291 -24.83 2.24 -2.97
CA GLN A 291 -25.48 3.36 -2.31
C GLN A 291 -25.40 3.15 -0.79
N TYR A 292 -25.04 4.22 -0.07
CA TYR A 292 -24.82 4.20 1.38
C TYR A 292 -25.78 5.18 2.09
N ASP A 293 -26.82 4.64 2.74
CA ASP A 293 -27.87 5.42 3.40
C ASP A 293 -27.51 5.77 4.87
N GLY A 294 -26.27 6.23 5.10
CA GLY A 294 -25.82 6.75 6.40
C GLY A 294 -25.58 5.72 7.51
N ASP A 295 -25.96 4.45 7.33
CA ASP A 295 -25.69 3.37 8.27
C ASP A 295 -24.36 2.65 7.96
N VAL A 296 -23.62 2.31 9.02
CA VAL A 296 -22.33 1.64 8.95
C VAL A 296 -22.55 0.14 8.73
N GLY A 297 -22.78 -0.27 7.48
CA GLY A 297 -22.73 -1.68 7.07
C GLY A 297 -23.55 -2.01 5.82
N GLY A 298 -22.86 -2.41 4.75
CA GLY A 298 -23.44 -3.03 3.57
C GLY A 298 -24.22 -2.07 2.67
N GLY A 299 -23.55 -1.50 1.67
CA GLY A 299 -24.24 -0.71 0.65
C GLY A 299 -25.10 -1.59 -0.25
N THR A 300 -26.19 -1.04 -0.79
CA THR A 300 -26.99 -1.71 -1.81
C THR A 300 -26.45 -1.36 -3.19
N LEU A 301 -26.51 -2.28 -4.17
CA LEU A 301 -26.03 -1.99 -5.52
C LEU A 301 -26.72 -0.71 -6.03
N SER A 302 -25.93 0.30 -6.38
CA SER A 302 -26.46 1.57 -6.86
C SER A 302 -27.15 1.37 -8.20
N HIS A 303 -28.31 1.99 -8.40
CA HIS A 303 -29.03 1.92 -9.67
C HIS A 303 -28.19 2.48 -10.83
N SER A 304 -27.41 3.53 -10.59
CA SER A 304 -26.50 4.10 -11.59
C SER A 304 -25.37 3.14 -11.96
N ALA A 305 -24.79 2.45 -10.96
CA ALA A 305 -23.75 1.47 -11.17
C ALA A 305 -24.28 0.23 -11.89
N GLU A 306 -25.47 -0.25 -11.52
CA GLU A 306 -26.16 -1.37 -12.17
C GLU A 306 -26.41 -1.08 -13.65
N GLN A 307 -26.98 0.08 -13.97
CA GLN A 307 -27.18 0.52 -15.36
C GLN A 307 -25.86 0.58 -16.13
N LEU A 308 -24.84 1.20 -15.53
CA LEU A 308 -23.53 1.33 -16.14
C LEU A 308 -22.88 -0.04 -16.43
N ILE A 309 -22.95 -0.98 -15.47
CA ILE A 309 -22.45 -2.35 -15.65
C ILE A 309 -23.20 -3.04 -16.78
N HIS A 310 -24.54 -2.91 -16.83
CA HIS A 310 -25.36 -3.50 -17.87
C HIS A 310 -25.02 -2.93 -19.26
N GLU A 311 -24.85 -1.61 -19.38
CA GLU A 311 -24.51 -0.95 -20.65
C GLU A 311 -23.11 -1.29 -21.18
N ARG A 312 -22.15 -1.52 -20.27
CA ARG A 312 -20.74 -1.77 -20.63
C ARG A 312 -20.38 -3.25 -20.70
N ARG A 313 -21.31 -4.13 -20.32
CA ARG A 313 -21.11 -5.58 -20.37
C ARG A 313 -20.77 -6.03 -21.78
N ARG A 314 -19.64 -6.73 -21.92
CA ARG A 314 -19.10 -7.27 -23.18
C ARG A 314 -19.59 -8.70 -23.43
N GLU A 315 -19.76 -9.47 -22.36
CA GLU A 315 -20.17 -10.88 -22.41
C GLU A 315 -21.25 -11.20 -21.37
N GLN A 316 -22.07 -12.24 -21.62
CA GLN A 316 -23.03 -12.77 -20.65
C GLN A 316 -22.69 -14.24 -20.41
N ARG A 317 -21.86 -14.50 -19.40
CA ARG A 317 -21.37 -15.84 -19.05
C ARG A 317 -21.56 -16.13 -17.57
N ALA A 318 -21.91 -17.37 -17.25
CA ALA A 318 -21.89 -17.86 -15.88
C ALA A 318 -20.46 -18.18 -15.43
N PHE A 319 -20.12 -17.79 -14.22
CA PHE A 319 -18.84 -18.08 -13.58
C PHE A 319 -19.04 -19.04 -12.41
N SER A 320 -18.16 -20.03 -12.28
CA SER A 320 -18.10 -20.81 -11.04
C SER A 320 -17.43 -20.00 -9.95
N ARG A 321 -17.68 -20.35 -8.69
CA ARG A 321 -17.00 -19.76 -7.54
C ARG A 321 -15.49 -19.90 -7.64
N ASP A 322 -15.02 -21.10 -7.98
CA ASP A 322 -13.59 -21.39 -8.11
C ASP A 322 -12.94 -20.53 -9.20
N GLU A 323 -13.63 -20.28 -10.31
CA GLU A 323 -13.14 -19.39 -11.35
C GLU A 323 -13.07 -17.94 -10.87
N LEU A 324 -14.11 -17.44 -10.17
CA LEU A 324 -14.09 -16.09 -9.60
C LEU A 324 -12.95 -15.90 -8.60
N THR A 325 -12.80 -16.84 -7.66
CA THR A 325 -11.71 -16.80 -6.67
C THR A 325 -10.34 -16.89 -7.35
N ALA A 326 -10.16 -17.80 -8.31
CA ALA A 326 -8.90 -17.91 -9.05
C ALA A 326 -8.58 -16.63 -9.83
N ARG A 327 -9.59 -16.03 -10.48
CA ARG A 327 -9.41 -14.76 -11.20
C ARG A 327 -9.04 -13.63 -10.26
N LEU A 328 -9.67 -13.51 -9.10
CA LEU A 328 -9.34 -12.46 -8.14
C LEU A 328 -7.94 -12.61 -7.53
N ILE A 329 -7.55 -13.83 -7.13
CA ILE A 329 -6.35 -14.04 -6.30
C ILE A 329 -5.08 -14.28 -7.13
N LEU A 330 -5.15 -15.02 -8.24
CA LEU A 330 -3.96 -15.40 -9.01
C LEU A 330 -3.19 -14.21 -9.63
N PRO A 331 -3.84 -13.12 -10.08
CA PRO A 331 -3.13 -11.92 -10.52
C PRO A 331 -2.32 -11.24 -9.42
N MET A 332 -2.75 -11.35 -8.15
CA MET A 332 -1.92 -10.88 -7.03
C MET A 332 -0.66 -11.74 -6.90
N LEU A 333 -0.79 -13.06 -7.07
CA LEU A 333 0.30 -14.02 -6.93
C LEU A 333 1.37 -13.84 -8.01
N THR A 334 0.96 -13.67 -9.27
CA THR A 334 1.90 -13.40 -10.38
C THR A 334 2.60 -12.06 -10.20
N GLU A 335 1.91 -11.03 -9.68
CA GLU A 335 2.54 -9.75 -9.37
C GLU A 335 3.48 -9.86 -8.16
N ALA A 336 3.17 -10.69 -7.16
CA ALA A 336 4.01 -10.94 -6.00
C ALA A 336 5.35 -11.59 -6.38
N GLU A 337 5.34 -12.49 -7.36
CA GLU A 337 6.56 -13.02 -7.95
C GLU A 337 7.41 -11.90 -8.59
N LEU A 338 6.80 -10.98 -9.32
CA LEU A 338 7.53 -9.85 -9.93
C LEU A 338 8.10 -8.89 -8.88
N VAL A 339 7.42 -8.73 -7.73
CA VAL A 339 7.93 -7.98 -6.57
C VAL A 339 9.17 -8.68 -5.98
N LEU A 340 9.16 -10.02 -5.88
CA LEU A 340 10.31 -10.81 -5.42
C LEU A 340 11.47 -10.75 -6.42
N GLU A 341 11.21 -10.96 -7.72
CA GLU A 341 12.21 -10.93 -8.77
C GLU A 341 12.88 -9.54 -8.88
N ALA A 342 12.12 -8.46 -8.65
CA ALA A 342 12.65 -7.10 -8.62
C ALA A 342 13.45 -6.77 -7.34
N GLY A 343 13.49 -7.68 -6.36
CA GLY A 343 14.19 -7.46 -5.09
C GLY A 343 13.58 -6.32 -4.26
N LEU A 344 12.27 -6.09 -4.39
CA LEU A 344 11.59 -5.04 -3.62
C LEU A 344 11.35 -5.44 -2.17
N VAL A 345 11.46 -6.72 -1.84
CA VAL A 345 11.35 -7.23 -0.48
C VAL A 345 12.49 -8.21 -0.19
N ALA A 346 12.80 -8.41 1.09
CA ALA A 346 13.85 -9.34 1.49
C ALA A 346 13.43 -10.81 1.38
N SER A 347 12.13 -11.10 1.55
CA SER A 347 11.62 -12.47 1.64
C SER A 347 10.15 -12.57 1.24
N PRO A 348 9.67 -13.79 0.89
CA PRO A 348 8.24 -14.08 0.72
C PRO A 348 7.39 -13.64 1.93
N GLN A 349 7.93 -13.79 3.14
CA GLN A 349 7.26 -13.40 4.37
C GLN A 349 6.91 -11.90 4.41
N ASP A 350 7.77 -11.04 3.86
CA ASP A 350 7.51 -9.60 3.87
C ASP A 350 6.27 -9.24 3.02
N ILE A 351 6.03 -9.95 1.91
CA ILE A 351 4.81 -9.78 1.11
C ILE A 351 3.59 -10.25 1.90
N ASP A 352 3.68 -11.43 2.52
CA ASP A 352 2.56 -11.99 3.27
C ASP A 352 2.17 -11.11 4.47
N GLU A 353 3.15 -10.64 5.26
CA GLU A 353 2.92 -9.71 6.37
C GLU A 353 2.37 -8.36 5.88
N ALA A 354 2.86 -7.85 4.74
CA ALA A 354 2.33 -6.62 4.16
C ALA A 354 0.86 -6.77 3.73
N LEU A 355 0.49 -7.87 3.09
CA LEU A 355 -0.90 -8.10 2.68
C LEU A 355 -1.82 -8.34 3.88
N ILE A 356 -1.39 -9.13 4.86
CA ILE A 356 -2.14 -9.39 6.09
C ILE A 356 -2.40 -8.09 6.84
N HIS A 357 -1.35 -7.31 7.13
CA HIS A 357 -1.49 -6.13 7.99
C HIS A 357 -1.90 -4.86 7.25
N GLY A 358 -1.77 -4.84 5.93
CA GLY A 358 -2.15 -3.72 5.07
C GLY A 358 -3.60 -3.79 4.62
N ILE A 359 -3.99 -4.90 3.97
CA ILE A 359 -5.32 -5.06 3.37
C ILE A 359 -6.21 -6.07 4.08
N GLY A 360 -5.68 -6.78 5.10
CA GLY A 360 -6.42 -7.81 5.81
C GLY A 360 -6.49 -9.13 5.06
N PHE A 361 -5.48 -9.46 4.24
CA PHE A 361 -5.44 -10.76 3.57
C PHE A 361 -5.56 -11.90 4.61
N PRO A 362 -6.34 -12.98 4.33
CA PRO A 362 -6.73 -13.93 5.37
C PRO A 362 -5.55 -14.60 6.09
N GLU A 363 -5.37 -14.24 7.37
CA GLU A 363 -4.33 -14.79 8.26
C GLU A 363 -4.40 -16.32 8.38
N ALA A 364 -5.60 -16.90 8.29
CA ALA A 364 -5.82 -18.35 8.34
C ALA A 364 -5.11 -19.11 7.20
N THR A 365 -4.78 -18.43 6.10
CA THR A 365 -4.02 -19.00 4.98
C THR A 365 -2.50 -18.80 5.12
N GLY A 366 -2.07 -18.02 6.12
CA GLY A 366 -0.69 -17.62 6.33
C GLY A 366 -0.19 -16.49 5.42
N GLY A 367 -1.03 -15.98 4.51
CA GLY A 367 -0.66 -15.00 3.49
C GLY A 367 -0.77 -15.57 2.07
N LEU A 368 -0.55 -14.73 1.06
CA LEU A 368 -0.71 -15.06 -0.36
C LEU A 368 0.29 -16.13 -0.82
N LEU A 369 1.56 -15.99 -0.49
CA LEU A 369 2.61 -16.92 -0.91
C LEU A 369 2.57 -18.22 -0.09
N ARG A 370 2.25 -18.13 1.22
CA ARG A 370 1.94 -19.32 2.05
C ARG A 370 0.74 -20.10 1.51
N TRP A 371 -0.32 -19.40 1.11
CA TRP A 371 -1.49 -20.01 0.49
C TRP A 371 -1.11 -20.74 -0.80
N ALA A 372 -0.32 -20.11 -1.67
CA ALA A 372 0.14 -20.73 -2.92
C ALA A 372 0.98 -21.99 -2.67
N ASP A 373 1.84 -21.98 -1.65
CA ASP A 373 2.61 -23.15 -1.21
C ASP A 373 1.69 -24.28 -0.70
N GLY A 374 0.64 -23.93 0.04
CA GLY A 374 -0.36 -24.87 0.54
C GLY A 374 -1.19 -25.53 -0.59
N VAL A 375 -1.49 -24.80 -1.65
CA VAL A 375 -2.15 -25.32 -2.87
C VAL A 375 -1.17 -26.15 -3.71
N GLY A 376 0.12 -25.79 -3.69
CA GLY A 376 1.18 -26.38 -4.48
C GLY A 376 1.37 -25.68 -5.83
N LEU A 377 2.59 -25.25 -6.12
CA LEU A 377 2.87 -24.40 -7.29
C LEU A 377 2.63 -25.11 -8.65
N ALA A 378 2.73 -26.44 -8.71
CA ALA A 378 2.33 -27.19 -9.90
C ALA A 378 0.83 -27.04 -10.17
N THR A 379 -0.01 -27.11 -9.12
CA THR A 379 -1.45 -26.88 -9.21
C THR A 379 -1.75 -25.43 -9.63
N ILE A 380 -1.03 -24.46 -9.07
CA ILE A 380 -1.14 -23.04 -9.46
C ILE A 380 -0.89 -22.86 -10.96
N LEU A 381 0.15 -23.50 -11.51
CA LEU A 381 0.43 -23.42 -12.95
C LEU A 381 -0.70 -24.02 -13.81
N GLU A 382 -1.35 -25.10 -13.35
CA GLU A 382 -2.53 -25.66 -14.01
C GLU A 382 -3.72 -24.70 -13.95
N MET A 383 -3.94 -24.02 -12.82
CA MET A 383 -5.00 -23.02 -12.66
C MET A 383 -4.78 -21.78 -13.54
N LEU A 384 -3.53 -21.33 -13.70
CA LEU A 384 -3.16 -20.20 -14.54
C LEU A 384 -3.33 -20.50 -16.03
N ARG A 385 -3.07 -21.75 -16.47
CA ARG A 385 -3.05 -22.15 -17.88
C ARG A 385 -4.28 -21.67 -18.69
N PRO A 386 -5.54 -21.94 -18.28
CA PRO A 386 -6.70 -21.46 -19.04
C PRO A 386 -6.90 -19.93 -18.97
N LEU A 387 -6.33 -19.26 -17.97
CA LEU A 387 -6.45 -17.81 -17.75
C LEU A 387 -5.41 -17.00 -18.53
N ARG A 388 -4.33 -17.62 -19.01
CA ARG A 388 -3.29 -16.95 -19.83
C ARG A 388 -3.83 -16.19 -21.04
N ARG A 389 -4.96 -16.65 -21.61
CA ARG A 389 -5.64 -15.99 -22.73
C ARG A 389 -6.15 -14.59 -22.39
N LEU A 390 -6.36 -14.31 -21.10
CA LEU A 390 -6.88 -13.03 -20.61
C LEU A 390 -5.78 -11.97 -20.55
N GLY A 391 -4.50 -12.36 -20.58
CA GLY A 391 -3.37 -11.44 -20.71
C GLY A 391 -2.20 -11.72 -19.77
N PRO A 392 -1.16 -10.86 -19.79
CA PRO A 392 0.10 -11.08 -19.08
C PRO A 392 -0.02 -11.23 -17.56
N ARG A 393 -1.05 -10.65 -16.93
CA ARG A 393 -1.31 -10.77 -15.49
C ARG A 393 -1.57 -12.20 -15.00
N TYR A 394 -1.86 -13.14 -15.90
CA TYR A 394 -2.03 -14.56 -15.59
C TYR A 394 -0.85 -15.43 -16.06
N VAL A 395 0.27 -14.82 -16.40
CA VAL A 395 1.48 -15.54 -16.78
C VAL A 395 2.40 -15.57 -15.57
N ALA A 396 2.67 -16.76 -15.05
CA ALA A 396 3.69 -16.96 -14.03
C ALA A 396 5.08 -16.58 -14.57
N GLY A 397 5.91 -16.01 -13.69
CA GLY A 397 7.32 -15.76 -13.93
C GLY A 397 8.17 -17.01 -13.76
N ARG A 398 9.48 -16.81 -13.77
CA ARG A 398 10.45 -17.92 -13.80
C ARG A 398 10.62 -18.58 -12.45
N GLN A 399 10.36 -17.86 -11.35
CA GLN A 399 10.52 -18.38 -10.00
C GLN A 399 9.46 -19.42 -9.68
N ILE A 400 8.18 -19.15 -9.96
CA ILE A 400 7.09 -20.11 -9.77
C ILE A 400 7.33 -21.35 -10.64
N GLU A 401 7.69 -21.17 -11.91
CA GLU A 401 8.00 -22.29 -12.82
C GLU A 401 9.14 -23.15 -12.29
N ALA A 402 10.24 -22.53 -11.83
CA ALA A 402 11.41 -23.24 -11.31
C ALA A 402 11.11 -23.98 -10.00
N LEU A 403 10.39 -23.35 -9.07
CA LEU A 403 10.00 -23.95 -7.79
C LEU A 403 9.04 -25.13 -8.01
N ALA A 404 8.04 -24.96 -8.88
CA ALA A 404 7.11 -26.02 -9.24
C ALA A 404 7.84 -27.22 -9.87
N ALA A 405 8.75 -26.98 -10.82
CA ALA A 405 9.55 -28.04 -11.44
C ALA A 405 10.45 -28.78 -10.43
N ALA A 406 10.90 -28.09 -9.38
CA ALA A 406 11.67 -28.67 -8.28
C ALA A 406 10.81 -29.33 -7.18
N GLY A 407 9.48 -29.29 -7.29
CA GLY A 407 8.57 -29.78 -6.24
C GLY A 407 8.67 -28.98 -4.93
N ARG A 408 9.01 -27.69 -5.01
CA ARG A 408 9.20 -26.78 -3.87
C ARG A 408 8.19 -25.64 -3.87
N GLY A 409 8.04 -25.01 -2.71
CA GLY A 409 7.33 -23.74 -2.51
C GLY A 409 8.26 -22.55 -2.29
N PHE A 410 7.69 -21.35 -2.14
CA PHE A 410 8.40 -20.11 -1.80
C PHE A 410 9.11 -20.17 -0.44
N TYR A 411 8.58 -20.94 0.52
CA TYR A 411 9.10 -21.05 1.88
C TYR A 411 10.07 -22.22 2.12
N GLN A 412 10.51 -22.90 1.06
CA GLN A 412 11.33 -24.12 1.14
C GLN A 412 12.70 -23.95 0.53
#